data_AF-A0A955BFL1-F1
#
_entry.id   AF-A0A955BFL1-F1
#
_cell.length_a   1.000
_cell.length_b   1.000
_cell.length_c   1.000
_cell.angle_alpha   90.00
_cell.angle_beta   90.00
_cell.angle_gamma   90.00
#
_symmetry.space_group_name_H-M   'P 1'
#
loop_
_entity.id
_entity.type
_entity.pdbx_description
1 polymer ?
#
loop_
_entity_poly.entity_id
_entity_poly.type
_entity_poly.pdbx_seq_one_letter_code
_entity_poly.pdbx_strand_id
1 'polypeptide(L)' 'MPLGIKPTVDFVFKKIFGSPENTLALKGLLNAILRLKRPVVEVNILNPFTMKEFAEHKLIVLDVRCRDSAGRS' A
#
# COMPACT_ATOMS: atom_id res chain seq x y z
N MET A 1 -7.76 22.12 12.70
CA MET A 1 -8.36 22.09 11.34
C MET A 1 -7.95 20.77 10.70
N PRO A 2 -8.86 19.99 10.09
CA PRO A 2 -8.43 18.86 9.27
C PRO A 2 -7.58 19.39 8.11
N LEU A 3 -6.46 18.73 7.80
CA LEU A 3 -5.50 19.15 6.76
C LEU A 3 -6.08 19.15 5.33
N GLY A 4 -7.36 18.82 5.14
CA GLY A 4 -8.00 18.69 3.82
C GLY A 4 -7.51 17.49 2.99
N ILE A 5 -6.57 16.70 3.52
CA ILE A 5 -6.01 15.52 2.87
C ILE A 5 -7.05 14.40 2.91
N LYS A 6 -7.52 13.98 1.72
CA LYS A 6 -8.49 12.90 1.55
C LYS A 6 -7.80 11.67 0.99
N PRO A 7 -7.77 10.52 1.71
CA PRO A 7 -7.19 9.27 1.22
C PRO A 7 -7.85 8.72 -0.04
N THR A 8 -9.06 9.19 -0.37
CA THR A 8 -9.79 8.82 -1.59
C THR A 8 -9.28 9.53 -2.85
N VAL A 9 -8.40 10.52 -2.71
CA VAL A 9 -7.70 11.12 -3.85
C VAL A 9 -6.59 10.17 -4.27
N ASP A 10 -6.56 9.82 -5.56
CA ASP A 10 -5.62 8.84 -6.13
C ASP A 10 -4.14 9.09 -5.75
N PHE A 11 -3.68 10.34 -5.87
CA PHE A 11 -2.33 10.72 -5.47
C PHE A 11 -2.04 10.46 -3.99
N VAL A 12 -2.99 10.85 -3.13
CA VAL A 12 -2.86 10.70 -1.68
C VAL A 12 -2.86 9.21 -1.32
N PHE A 13 -3.73 8.43 -1.94
CA PHE A 13 -3.77 6.98 -1.77
C PHE A 13 -2.42 6.36 -2.13
N LYS A 14 -1.88 6.67 -3.31
CA LYS A 14 -0.58 6.18 -3.78
C LYS A 14 0.56 6.59 -2.85
N LYS A 15 0.55 7.82 -2.33
CA LYS A 15 1.58 8.30 -1.40
C LYS A 15 1.52 7.58 -0.06
N ILE A 16 0.32 7.31 0.46
CA ILE A 16 0.13 6.62 1.74
C ILE A 16 0.47 5.13 1.60
N PHE A 17 0.01 4.45 0.55
CA PHE A 17 0.06 2.99 0.45
C PHE A 17 1.13 2.46 -0.51
N GLY A 18 1.72 3.30 -1.37
CA GLY A 18 2.70 2.89 -2.38
C GLY A 18 4.16 3.17 -2.04
N SER A 19 4.46 3.76 -0.87
CA SER A 19 5.84 3.99 -0.41
C SER A 19 6.32 2.85 0.50
N PRO A 20 7.53 2.29 0.29
CA PRO A 20 8.17 1.34 1.22
C PRO A 20 8.32 1.88 2.65
N GLU A 21 8.36 3.20 2.82
CA GLU A 21 8.47 3.86 4.12
C GLU A 21 7.18 3.73 4.96
N ASN A 22 6.05 3.40 4.33
CA ASN A 22 4.73 3.38 4.98
C ASN A 22 4.01 2.02 4.85
N THR A 23 4.78 0.93 4.85
CA THR A 23 4.25 -0.44 4.76
C THR A 23 3.30 -0.81 5.90
N LEU A 24 3.38 -0.12 7.05
CA LEU A 24 2.43 -0.33 8.16
C LEU A 24 0.99 0.05 7.77
N ALA A 25 0.81 1.18 7.08
CA ALA A 25 -0.50 1.61 6.62
C ALA A 25 -1.06 0.64 5.57
N LEU A 26 -0.22 0.21 4.63
CA LEU A 26 -0.58 -0.78 3.61
C LEU A 26 -0.98 -2.12 4.26
N LYS A 27 -0.21 -2.61 5.23
CA LYS A 27 -0.55 -3.82 5.99
C LYS A 27 -1.91 -3.72 6.69
N GLY A 28 -2.18 -2.58 7.33
CA GLY A 28 -3.47 -2.32 7.98
C GLY A 28 -4.63 -2.37 7.00
N LEU A 29 -4.48 -1.70 5.85
CA LEU A 29 -5.47 -1.73 4.77
C LEU A 29 -5.70 -3.16 4.26
N LEU A 30 -4.63 -3.89 3.93
CA LEU A 30 -4.72 -5.27 3.41
C LEU A 30 -5.43 -6.20 4.40
N ASN A 31 -5.10 -6.12 5.68
CA ASN A 31 -5.77 -6.92 6.71
C ASN A 31 -7.26 -6.56 6.88
N ALA A 32 -7.60 -5.27 6.73
CA ALA A 32 -8.98 -4.81 6.81
C ALA A 32 -9.84 -5.29 5.63
N ILE A 33 -9.30 -5.26 4.41
CA ILE A 33 -10.05 -5.59 3.19
C ILE A 33 -10.05 -7.08 2.87
N LEU A 34 -8.91 -7.78 3.04
CA LEU A 34 -8.77 -9.18 2.64
C LEU A 34 -9.31 -10.15 3.69
N ARG A 35 -9.33 -9.76 4.97
CA ARG A 35 -9.86 -10.55 6.10
C ARG A 35 -9.38 -12.01 6.09
N LEU A 36 -8.11 -12.19 5.76
CA LEU A 36 -7.49 -13.51 5.61
C LEU A 36 -7.57 -14.31 6.91
N LYS A 37 -7.69 -15.65 6.80
CA LYS A 37 -7.66 -16.55 7.97
C LYS A 37 -6.40 -16.38 8.83
N ARG A 38 -5.28 -16.01 8.20
CA ARG A 38 -4.06 -15.58 8.88
C ARG A 38 -3.73 -14.16 8.42
N PRO A 39 -3.62 -13.19 9.34
CA PRO A 39 -3.31 -11.82 8.98
C PRO A 39 -1.90 -11.72 8.42
N VAL A 40 -1.71 -10.73 7.55
CA VAL A 40 -0.41 -10.33 7.04
C VAL A 40 0.39 -9.69 8.18
N VAL A 41 1.62 -10.15 8.39
CA VAL A 41 2.54 -9.63 9.41
C VAL A 41 3.65 -8.76 8.81
N GLU A 42 4.07 -9.06 7.58
CA GLU A 42 5.11 -8.36 6.82
C GLU A 42 4.62 -8.03 5.41
N VAL A 43 4.99 -6.86 4.91
CA VAL A 43 4.59 -6.36 3.58
C VAL A 43 5.80 -5.71 2.92
N ASN A 44 6.15 -6.21 1.73
CA ASN A 44 7.23 -5.69 0.90
C ASN A 44 6.67 -5.25 -0.46
N ILE A 45 6.91 -3.99 -0.82
CA ILE A 45 6.55 -3.43 -2.12
C ILE A 45 7.67 -3.76 -3.11
N LEU A 46 7.34 -4.47 -4.18
CA LEU A 46 8.32 -4.96 -5.16
C LEU A 46 8.58 -3.94 -6.27
N ASN A 47 7.62 -3.08 -6.57
CA ASN A 47 7.71 -2.00 -7.55
C ASN A 47 7.29 -0.65 -6.92
N PRO A 48 8.16 -0.02 -6.12
CA PRO A 48 7.84 1.25 -5.48
C PRO A 48 7.37 2.29 -6.50
N PHE A 49 6.26 2.94 -6.18
CA PHE A 49 5.67 3.96 -7.05
C PHE A 49 6.61 5.17 -7.19
N THR A 50 6.83 5.63 -8.43
CA THR A 50 7.68 6.80 -8.73
C THR A 50 6.85 8.04 -9.11
N MET A 51 7.33 9.23 -8.75
CA MET A 51 6.64 10.50 -9.11
C MET A 51 6.48 10.70 -10.62
N LYS A 52 7.38 10.11 -11.43
CA LYS A 52 7.31 10.14 -12.89
C LYS A 52 6.09 9.36 -13.43
N GLU A 53 5.81 8.18 -12.89
CA GLU A 53 4.66 7.37 -13.30
C GLU A 53 3.32 8.06 -13.02
N PHE A 54 3.26 8.86 -11.94
CA PHE A 54 2.07 9.67 -11.66
C PHE A 54 1.93 10.87 -12.57
N ALA A 55 3.02 11.57 -12.88
CA ALA A 55 3.00 12.70 -13.81
C ALA A 55 2.50 12.27 -15.21
N GLU A 56 2.79 11.02 -15.60
CA GLU A 56 2.32 10.44 -16.86
C GLU A 56 0.86 9.93 -16.79
N HIS A 57 0.14 10.13 -15.68
CA HIS A 57 -1.23 9.66 -15.44
C HIS A 57 -1.46 8.17 -15.74
N LYS A 58 -0.39 7.36 -15.65
CA LYS A 58 -0.49 5.93 -15.92
C LYS A 58 -1.24 5.23 -14.78
N LEU A 59 -2.00 4.19 -15.13
CA LEU A 59 -2.48 3.23 -14.15
C LEU A 59 -1.28 2.61 -13.45
N ILE A 60 -1.30 2.62 -12.13
CA ILE A 60 -0.19 2.14 -11.30
C ILE A 60 -0.68 0.89 -10.62
N VAL A 61 -0.06 -0.23 -10.97
CA VAL A 61 -0.26 -1.51 -10.30
C VAL A 61 0.84 -1.65 -9.27
N LEU A 62 0.48 -1.91 -8.02
CA LEU A 62 1.44 -2.12 -6.93
C LEU A 62 1.59 -3.62 -6.69
N ASP A 63 2.77 -4.15 -6.97
CA ASP A 63 3.18 -5.50 -6.66
C ASP A 63 3.62 -5.57 -5.19
N VAL A 64 2.86 -6.33 -4.41
CA VAL A 64 3.04 -6.44 -2.97
C VAL A 64 3.27 -7.90 -2.59
N ARG A 65 4.42 -8.19 -1.99
CA ARG A 65 4.69 -9.48 -1.33
C ARG A 65 4.29 -9.38 0.14
N CYS A 66 3.38 -10.26 0.55
CA CYS A 66 2.94 -10.36 1.93
C CYS A 66 3.55 -11.60 2.59
N ARG A 67 3.73 -11.58 3.92
CA ARG A 67 4.08 -12.77 4.69
C ARG A 67 3.14 -12.93 5.88
N ASP A 68 2.77 -14.16 6.20
CA ASP A 68 1.99 -14.50 7.40
C ASP A 68 2.88 -14.89 8.60
N SER A 69 2.26 -15.07 9.77
CA SER A 69 2.97 -15.45 11.00
C SER A 69 3.59 -16.85 10.97
N ALA A 70 3.19 -17.72 10.04
CA ALA A 70 3.80 -19.04 9.83
C ALA A 70 4.93 -18.99 8.81
N GLY A 71 5.30 -17.79 8.34
CA GLY A 71 6.39 -17.56 7.42
C GLY A 71 6.05 -17.80 5.95
N ARG A 72 4.77 -18.03 5.61
CA ARG A 72 4.31 -18.26 4.22
C ARG A 72 4.14 -16.92 3.51
N SER A 73 4.56 -16.84 2.25
CA SER A 73 4.50 -15.64 1.40
C SER A 73 3.80 -15.90 0.09
#